data_AF-A0A2A5FA25-F1
#
_entry.id   AF-A0A2A5FA25-F1
#
_cell.length_a   1.000
_cell.length_b   1.000
_cell.length_c   1.000
_cell.angle_alpha   90.00
_cell.angle_beta   90.00
_cell.angle_gamma   90.00
#
_symmetry.space_group_name_H-M   'P 1'
#
loop_
_entity.id
_entity.type
_entity.pdbx_description
1 polymer ?
#
loop_
_entity_poly.entity_id
_entity_poly.type
_entity_poly.pdbx_seq_one_letter_code
_entity_poly.pdbx_strand_id
1 'polypeptide(L)'
;MADPARILLPFDDELIAVPEAGEVLYIRPPAFLPQGFTAFPHIVCEQGFKPFSDRLTQDNLTVVAEASGEFPVVLLALTRSRAENMANFARACRMVSQDGQVVVSGDKTDGVDSMLKAVKKVYEVDGVLSKSHGKVFWLTPNAPAPAEWEAAVKPKQNAFGYLTAPGMFSPEKIDVGSEMLTAYFDKSIKGPVADIGSGWGYLAKNVLEKCDRLTSLDLFEAEYAALEASKANITDERAAFHWADVTTLEKPAEPYHTVICNPPFHQGRTADPAIGISFITAAARIMKPSGQFLMVANRQLPYEAAMDMHFKSWEILEQDRAFKIIRARRPLKRQA
;
A
#
# COMPACT_ATOMS: atom_id res chain seq x y z
N MET A 1 8.12 -16.71 3.01
CA MET A 1 6.77 -16.15 2.81
C MET A 1 6.05 -16.36 4.12
N ALA A 2 5.35 -15.34 4.64
CA ALA A 2 4.62 -15.48 5.90
C ALA A 2 3.66 -16.67 5.80
N ASP A 3 3.59 -17.49 6.85
CA ASP A 3 2.68 -18.63 6.93
C ASP A 3 1.27 -18.10 7.27
N PRO A 4 0.37 -17.97 6.29
CA PRO A 4 -0.93 -17.34 6.51
C PRO A 4 -1.83 -18.19 7.40
N ALA A 5 -1.55 -19.49 7.53
CA ALA A 5 -2.29 -20.39 8.42
C ALA A 5 -1.88 -20.26 9.88
N ARG A 6 -0.75 -19.60 10.19
CA ARG A 6 -0.27 -19.46 11.58
C ARG A 6 -1.28 -18.79 12.50
N ILE A 7 -2.08 -17.86 11.98
CA ILE A 7 -3.08 -17.15 12.78
C ILE A 7 -4.23 -18.06 13.26
N LEU A 8 -4.42 -19.20 12.61
CA LEU A 8 -5.46 -20.18 12.94
C LEU A 8 -5.04 -21.18 14.02
N LEU A 9 -3.73 -21.32 14.30
CA LEU A 9 -3.22 -22.34 15.23
C LEU A 9 -3.90 -22.34 16.61
N PRO A 10 -4.18 -21.20 17.25
CA PRO A 10 -4.83 -21.22 18.56
C PRO A 10 -6.26 -21.78 18.51
N PHE A 11 -6.94 -21.64 17.37
CA PHE A 11 -8.27 -22.23 17.14
C PHE A 11 -8.15 -23.72 16.80
N ASP A 12 -7.20 -24.09 15.94
CA ASP A 12 -6.93 -25.47 15.55
C ASP A 12 -6.53 -26.34 16.75
N ASP A 13 -5.78 -25.77 17.70
CA ASP A 13 -5.34 -26.42 18.95
C ASP A 13 -6.39 -26.30 20.08
N GLU A 14 -7.60 -25.79 19.79
CA GLU A 14 -8.70 -25.60 20.75
C GLU A 14 -8.33 -24.74 21.99
N LEU A 15 -7.32 -23.87 21.87
CA LEU A 15 -6.89 -22.96 22.93
C LEU A 15 -7.77 -21.71 23.02
N ILE A 16 -8.45 -21.39 21.92
CA ILE A 16 -9.49 -20.35 21.82
C ILE A 16 -10.65 -20.85 20.96
N ALA A 17 -11.86 -20.39 21.28
CA ALA A 17 -13.05 -20.78 20.53
C ALA A 17 -13.27 -19.88 19.31
N VAL A 18 -13.76 -20.46 18.21
CA VAL A 18 -14.35 -19.68 17.12
C VAL A 18 -15.68 -19.10 17.62
N PRO A 19 -15.94 -17.79 17.48
CA PRO A 19 -17.17 -17.19 17.98
C PRO A 19 -18.41 -17.78 17.27
N GLU A 20 -19.41 -18.19 18.05
CA GLU A 20 -20.68 -18.75 17.53
C GLU A 20 -21.57 -17.70 16.87
N ALA A 21 -21.40 -16.42 17.24
CA ALA A 21 -22.16 -15.28 16.73
C ALA A 21 -21.28 -14.03 16.62
N GLY A 22 -21.69 -13.10 15.75
CA GLY A 22 -20.95 -11.87 15.48
C GLY A 22 -19.95 -12.01 14.33
N GLU A 23 -19.50 -10.88 13.80
CA GLU A 23 -18.49 -10.83 12.75
C GLU A 23 -17.08 -10.92 13.35
N VAL A 24 -16.15 -11.57 12.63
CA VAL A 24 -14.73 -11.55 12.97
C VAL A 24 -14.04 -10.53 12.08
N LEU A 25 -13.34 -9.58 12.69
CA LEU A 25 -12.51 -8.63 11.96
C LEU A 25 -11.14 -9.25 11.72
N TYR A 26 -10.65 -9.21 10.49
CA TYR A 26 -9.26 -9.49 10.17
C TYR A 26 -8.60 -8.26 9.57
N ILE A 27 -7.66 -7.66 10.31
CA ILE A 27 -6.86 -6.51 9.91
C ILE A 27 -5.60 -6.98 9.17
N ARG A 28 -5.36 -6.36 8.00
CA ARG A 28 -4.24 -6.64 7.09
C ARG A 28 -4.11 -8.11 6.66
N PRO A 29 -5.20 -8.83 6.35
CA PRO A 29 -5.10 -10.23 5.92
C PRO A 29 -4.24 -10.35 4.66
N PRO A 30 -3.51 -11.47 4.48
CA PRO A 30 -2.83 -11.76 3.23
C PRO A 30 -3.82 -11.84 2.06
N ALA A 31 -3.32 -11.80 0.82
CA ALA A 31 -4.17 -11.83 -0.38
C ALA A 31 -5.10 -13.05 -0.48
N PHE A 32 -4.83 -14.12 0.26
CA PHE A 32 -5.64 -15.34 0.29
C PHE A 32 -5.80 -15.81 1.74
N LEU A 33 -7.01 -16.28 2.08
CA LEU A 33 -7.26 -16.90 3.38
C LEU A 33 -7.08 -18.42 3.28
N PRO A 34 -6.33 -19.05 4.21
CA PRO A 34 -6.26 -20.51 4.34
C PRO A 34 -7.63 -21.18 4.51
N GLN A 35 -7.74 -22.44 4.12
CA GLN A 35 -8.99 -23.20 4.19
C GLN A 35 -9.64 -23.24 5.58
N GLY A 36 -8.85 -23.22 6.67
CA GLY A 36 -9.40 -23.24 8.04
C GLY A 36 -10.31 -22.04 8.37
N PHE A 37 -10.26 -20.96 7.59
CA PHE A 37 -11.20 -19.85 7.74
C PHE A 37 -12.66 -20.18 7.39
N THR A 38 -12.95 -21.33 6.76
CA THR A 38 -14.34 -21.79 6.54
C THR A 38 -15.09 -22.08 7.83
N ALA A 39 -14.39 -22.24 8.96
CA ALA A 39 -15.01 -22.44 10.27
C ALA A 39 -15.63 -21.15 10.85
N PHE A 40 -15.30 -19.97 10.30
CA PHE A 40 -15.74 -18.68 10.84
C PHE A 40 -17.03 -18.22 10.14
N PRO A 41 -18.12 -17.92 10.89
CA PRO A 41 -19.43 -17.69 10.31
C PRO A 41 -19.50 -16.41 9.45
N HIS A 42 -18.77 -15.35 9.80
CA HIS A 42 -18.65 -14.12 8.99
C HIS A 42 -17.32 -13.41 9.25
N ILE A 43 -16.52 -13.19 8.21
CA ILE A 43 -15.24 -12.46 8.31
C ILE A 43 -15.33 -11.15 7.54
N VAL A 44 -14.99 -10.06 8.20
CA VAL A 44 -14.75 -8.75 7.58
C VAL A 44 -13.23 -8.54 7.48
N CYS A 45 -12.74 -8.37 6.27
CA CYS A 45 -11.33 -8.13 6.00
C CYS A 45 -11.07 -6.62 5.87
N GLU A 46 -10.29 -6.04 6.77
CA GLU A 46 -9.76 -4.68 6.60
C GLU A 46 -8.42 -4.75 5.86
N GLN A 47 -8.43 -4.35 4.58
CA GLN A 47 -7.24 -4.39 3.73
C GLN A 47 -7.12 -3.12 2.88
N GLY A 48 -6.21 -2.23 3.30
CA GLY A 48 -5.90 -0.99 2.59
C GLY A 48 -5.07 -1.15 1.31
N PHE A 49 -4.45 -2.32 1.07
CA PHE A 49 -3.64 -2.56 -0.12
C PHE A 49 -4.49 -3.16 -1.24
N LYS A 50 -4.73 -2.38 -2.29
CA LYS A 50 -5.71 -2.69 -3.34
C LYS A 50 -5.52 -4.04 -4.02
N PRO A 51 -4.31 -4.48 -4.40
CA PRO A 51 -4.12 -5.81 -4.99
C PRO A 51 -4.60 -6.94 -4.08
N PHE A 52 -4.42 -6.81 -2.76
CA PHE A 52 -4.88 -7.83 -1.80
C PHE A 52 -6.38 -7.70 -1.55
N SER A 53 -6.89 -6.47 -1.46
CA SER A 53 -8.33 -6.20 -1.36
C SER A 53 -9.11 -6.80 -2.54
N ASP A 54 -8.60 -6.63 -3.77
CA ASP A 54 -9.22 -7.18 -4.97
C ASP A 54 -9.21 -8.70 -4.98
N ARG A 55 -8.09 -9.31 -4.57
CA ARG A 55 -8.00 -10.76 -4.52
C ARG A 55 -8.97 -11.35 -3.49
N LEU A 56 -9.07 -10.76 -2.31
CA LEU A 56 -10.01 -11.18 -1.26
C LEU A 56 -11.47 -10.99 -1.70
N THR A 57 -11.76 -9.89 -2.41
CA THR A 57 -13.10 -9.63 -2.98
C THR A 57 -13.48 -10.68 -4.03
N GLN A 58 -12.53 -11.07 -4.89
CA GLN A 58 -12.73 -12.14 -5.88
C GLN A 58 -13.01 -13.50 -5.23
N ASP A 59 -12.54 -13.71 -4.00
CA ASP A 59 -12.83 -14.90 -3.20
C ASP A 59 -14.15 -14.76 -2.41
N ASN A 60 -14.99 -13.77 -2.75
CA ASN A 60 -16.30 -13.46 -2.15
C ASN A 60 -16.25 -13.13 -0.66
N LEU A 61 -15.14 -12.57 -0.18
CA LEU A 61 -15.02 -12.07 1.19
C LEU A 61 -15.52 -10.63 1.28
N THR A 62 -16.06 -10.25 2.44
CA THR A 62 -16.37 -8.86 2.77
C THR A 62 -15.06 -8.12 3.02
N VAL A 63 -14.73 -7.14 2.17
CA VAL A 63 -13.50 -6.35 2.30
C VAL A 63 -13.82 -4.86 2.44
N VAL A 64 -13.21 -4.21 3.41
CA VAL A 64 -13.28 -2.76 3.63
C VAL A 64 -11.87 -2.17 3.71
N ALA A 65 -11.74 -0.88 3.38
CA ALA A 65 -10.46 -0.18 3.52
C ALA A 65 -10.15 0.19 4.97
N GLU A 66 -11.19 0.55 5.74
CA GLU A 66 -11.13 0.87 7.16
C GLU A 66 -12.39 0.33 7.83
N ALA A 67 -12.21 -0.55 8.82
CA ALA A 67 -13.31 -1.11 9.59
C ALA A 67 -13.63 -0.23 10.81
N SER A 68 -14.90 -0.28 11.22
CA SER A 68 -15.41 0.35 12.43
C SER A 68 -16.44 -0.59 13.06
N GLY A 69 -16.59 -0.53 14.38
CA GLY A 69 -17.55 -1.36 15.11
C GLY A 69 -16.90 -2.12 16.25
N GLU A 70 -17.64 -3.09 16.76
CA GLU A 70 -17.26 -3.96 17.87
C GLU A 70 -17.35 -5.43 17.44
N PHE A 71 -16.31 -6.21 17.72
CA PHE A 71 -16.13 -7.58 17.21
C PHE A 71 -15.73 -8.54 18.34
N PRO A 72 -16.33 -9.74 18.46
CA PRO A 72 -15.93 -10.74 19.45
C PRO A 72 -14.47 -11.20 19.30
N VAL A 73 -13.96 -11.21 18.07
CA VAL A 73 -12.58 -11.56 17.77
C VAL A 73 -12.03 -10.59 16.73
N VAL A 74 -10.83 -10.06 16.99
CA VAL A 74 -10.04 -9.27 16.04
C VAL A 74 -8.73 -9.99 15.75
N LEU A 75 -8.55 -10.38 14.50
CA LEU A 75 -7.33 -10.97 13.96
C LEU A 75 -6.45 -9.87 13.37
N LEU A 76 -5.15 -9.92 13.62
CA LEU A 76 -4.17 -8.95 13.12
C LEU A 76 -2.98 -9.67 12.51
N ALA A 77 -2.81 -9.53 11.20
CA ALA A 77 -1.59 -9.93 10.50
C ALA A 77 -0.60 -8.76 10.49
N LEU A 78 0.64 -9.02 10.92
CA LEU A 78 1.66 -7.99 10.97
C LEU A 78 2.18 -7.62 9.59
N THR A 79 2.41 -6.33 9.39
CA THR A 79 3.17 -5.79 8.26
C THR A 79 4.64 -5.59 8.67
N ARG A 80 5.47 -5.07 7.78
CA ARG A 80 6.86 -4.72 8.11
C ARG A 80 7.01 -3.42 8.88
N SER A 81 5.94 -2.62 8.97
CA SER A 81 5.95 -1.34 9.66
C SER A 81 5.63 -1.54 11.14
N ARG A 82 6.63 -1.38 12.00
CA ARG A 82 6.42 -1.46 13.46
C ARG A 82 5.37 -0.45 13.94
N ALA A 83 5.41 0.78 13.45
CA ALA A 83 4.47 1.82 13.86
C ALA A 83 3.03 1.45 13.48
N GLU A 84 2.83 0.95 12.26
CA GLU A 84 1.54 0.45 11.79
C GLU A 84 1.05 -0.73 12.64
N ASN A 85 1.91 -1.71 12.90
CA ASN A 85 1.55 -2.87 13.72
C ASN A 85 1.09 -2.48 15.13
N MET A 86 1.79 -1.54 15.78
CA MET A 86 1.39 -1.06 17.11
C MET A 86 0.06 -0.28 17.06
N ALA A 87 -0.14 0.54 16.03
CA ALA A 87 -1.39 1.28 15.85
C ALA A 87 -2.58 0.36 15.55
N ASN A 88 -2.41 -0.62 14.67
CA ASN A 88 -3.45 -1.61 14.37
C ASN A 88 -3.76 -2.50 15.57
N PHE A 89 -2.77 -2.82 16.42
CA PHE A 89 -3.04 -3.49 17.69
C PHE A 89 -3.84 -2.62 18.65
N ALA A 90 -3.50 -1.34 18.76
CA ALA A 90 -4.28 -0.40 19.59
C ALA A 90 -5.72 -0.23 19.07
N ARG A 91 -5.92 -0.22 17.73
CA ARG A 91 -7.24 -0.24 17.10
C ARG A 91 -7.99 -1.55 17.40
N ALA A 92 -7.32 -2.69 17.24
CA ALA A 92 -7.88 -4.00 17.56
C ALA A 92 -8.37 -4.08 19.02
N CYS A 93 -7.58 -3.57 19.97
CA CYS A 93 -7.97 -3.53 21.39
C CYS A 93 -9.19 -2.64 21.67
N ARG A 94 -9.49 -1.65 20.82
CA ARG A 94 -10.70 -0.82 20.97
C ARG A 94 -11.92 -1.39 20.25
N MET A 95 -11.69 -2.14 19.18
CA MET A 95 -12.74 -2.71 18.35
C MET A 95 -13.13 -4.12 18.81
N VAL A 96 -12.38 -4.74 19.71
CA VAL A 96 -12.77 -6.01 20.31
C VAL A 96 -13.85 -5.76 21.37
N SER A 97 -14.85 -6.65 21.43
CA SER A 97 -15.91 -6.56 22.44
C SER A 97 -15.38 -6.81 23.84
N GLN A 98 -16.20 -6.49 24.85
CA GLN A 98 -15.93 -6.95 26.21
C GLN A 98 -15.73 -8.48 26.20
N ASP A 99 -14.69 -8.93 26.89
CA ASP A 99 -14.24 -10.33 26.97
C ASP A 99 -13.81 -10.98 25.63
N GLY A 100 -13.80 -10.22 24.53
CA GLY A 100 -13.38 -10.68 23.23
C GLY A 100 -11.85 -10.79 23.10
N GLN A 101 -11.39 -11.41 22.02
CA GLN A 101 -9.97 -11.75 21.84
C GLN A 101 -9.32 -10.99 20.70
N VAL A 102 -8.08 -10.53 20.94
CA VAL A 102 -7.19 -10.03 19.90
C VAL A 102 -6.14 -11.09 19.62
N VAL A 103 -6.09 -11.59 18.38
CA VAL A 103 -5.14 -12.60 17.92
C VAL A 103 -4.18 -11.98 16.92
N VAL A 104 -2.89 -12.04 17.19
CA VAL A 104 -1.85 -11.38 16.38
C VAL A 104 -0.91 -12.43 15.82
N SER A 105 -0.66 -12.39 14.51
CA SER A 105 0.28 -13.29 13.83
C SER A 105 1.25 -12.53 12.94
N GLY A 106 2.52 -12.91 12.96
CA GLY A 106 3.53 -12.32 12.08
C GLY A 106 4.85 -13.07 12.07
N ASP A 107 5.66 -12.83 11.05
CA ASP A 107 7.01 -13.39 10.99
C ASP A 107 7.98 -12.63 11.90
N LYS A 108 9.12 -13.26 12.22
CA LYS A 108 10.22 -12.56 12.90
C LYS A 108 10.70 -11.33 12.13
N THR A 109 10.66 -11.38 10.79
CA THR A 109 11.04 -10.26 9.93
C THR A 109 10.06 -9.11 9.94
N ASP A 110 8.80 -9.37 10.32
CA ASP A 110 7.73 -8.37 10.48
C ASP A 110 7.71 -7.81 11.91
N GLY A 111 8.61 -8.29 12.77
CA GLY A 111 8.83 -7.74 14.11
C GLY A 111 7.94 -8.35 15.20
N VAL A 112 7.36 -9.53 14.99
CA VAL A 112 6.45 -10.18 15.96
C VAL A 112 7.05 -10.31 17.37
N ASP A 113 8.34 -10.65 17.47
CA ASP A 113 9.03 -10.78 18.77
C ASP A 113 9.14 -9.44 19.51
N SER A 114 9.42 -8.38 18.76
CA SER A 114 9.56 -7.03 19.29
C SER A 114 8.21 -6.42 19.69
N MET A 115 7.15 -6.79 18.96
CA MET A 115 5.78 -6.41 19.31
C MET A 115 5.30 -7.17 20.54
N LEU A 116 5.44 -8.50 20.57
CA LEU A 116 5.06 -9.32 21.73
C LEU A 116 5.75 -8.83 23.01
N LYS A 117 7.03 -8.47 22.94
CA LYS A 117 7.75 -7.88 24.09
C LYS A 117 7.16 -6.53 24.54
N ALA A 118 6.67 -5.71 23.62
CA ALA A 118 6.04 -4.43 23.96
C ALA A 118 4.64 -4.66 24.57
N VAL A 119 3.84 -5.56 23.99
CA VAL A 119 2.51 -5.92 24.49
C VAL A 119 2.59 -6.51 25.90
N LYS A 120 3.51 -7.44 26.17
CA LYS A 120 3.71 -8.04 27.51
C LYS A 120 4.09 -7.07 28.63
N LYS A 121 4.48 -5.83 28.31
CA LYS A 121 4.74 -4.79 29.32
C LYS A 121 3.45 -4.11 29.81
N VAL A 122 2.38 -4.22 29.04
CA VAL A 122 1.11 -3.51 29.27
C VAL A 122 -0.02 -4.50 29.54
N TYR A 123 -0.01 -5.64 28.87
CA TYR A 123 -1.06 -6.66 28.92
C TYR A 123 -0.53 -7.99 29.42
N GLU A 124 -1.40 -8.72 30.10
CA GLU A 124 -1.28 -10.17 30.25
C GLU A 124 -1.57 -10.82 28.88
N VAL A 125 -0.74 -11.78 28.48
CA VAL A 125 -0.87 -12.49 27.21
C VAL A 125 -1.28 -13.92 27.52
N ASP A 126 -2.47 -14.30 27.05
CA ASP A 126 -3.11 -15.59 27.37
C ASP A 126 -2.34 -16.77 26.76
N GLY A 127 -1.78 -16.57 25.57
CA GLY A 127 -0.97 -17.61 24.94
C GLY A 127 -0.10 -17.15 23.78
N VAL A 128 0.89 -18.00 23.46
CA VAL A 128 1.87 -17.78 22.39
C VAL A 128 2.24 -19.12 21.77
N LEU A 129 2.14 -19.23 20.45
CA LEU A 129 2.64 -20.36 19.67
C LEU A 129 3.70 -19.89 18.67
N SER A 130 4.69 -20.74 18.39
CA SER A 130 5.76 -20.46 17.41
C SER A 130 5.71 -21.47 16.28
N LYS A 131 5.67 -21.01 15.02
CA LYS A 131 5.64 -21.87 13.82
C LYS A 131 6.26 -21.15 12.63
N SER A 132 6.94 -21.86 11.75
CA SER A 132 7.43 -21.34 10.45
C SER A 132 8.21 -20.01 10.55
N HIS A 133 9.16 -19.89 11.50
CA HIS A 133 9.93 -18.67 11.77
C HIS A 133 9.13 -17.41 12.16
N GLY A 134 7.91 -17.58 12.69
CA GLY A 134 7.13 -16.50 13.28
C GLY A 134 6.33 -16.98 14.49
N LYS A 135 5.42 -16.13 14.95
CA LYS A 135 4.60 -16.38 16.14
C LYS A 135 3.16 -15.96 15.92
N VAL A 136 2.28 -16.61 16.65
CA VAL A 136 0.93 -16.14 16.94
C VAL A 136 0.81 -15.98 18.44
N PHE A 137 0.16 -14.90 18.89
CA PHE A 137 -0.18 -14.70 20.30
C PHE A 137 -1.57 -14.09 20.39
N TRP A 138 -2.23 -14.30 21.52
CA TRP A 138 -3.57 -13.77 21.76
C TRP A 138 -3.71 -13.28 23.19
N LEU A 139 -4.68 -12.40 23.39
CA LEU A 139 -5.07 -11.88 24.69
C LEU A 139 -6.51 -11.35 24.67
N THR A 140 -7.12 -11.29 25.84
CA THR A 140 -8.32 -10.50 26.11
C THR A 140 -7.92 -9.14 26.72
N PRO A 141 -8.04 -8.02 25.98
CA PRO A 141 -7.66 -6.72 26.51
C PRO A 141 -8.55 -6.31 27.67
N ASN A 142 -7.95 -6.03 28.84
CA ASN A 142 -8.66 -5.57 30.03
C ASN A 142 -8.56 -4.05 30.28
N ALA A 143 -7.86 -3.33 29.40
CA ALA A 143 -7.65 -1.89 29.46
C ALA A 143 -7.35 -1.32 28.05
N PRO A 144 -7.60 -0.01 27.83
CA PRO A 144 -7.23 0.65 26.58
C PRO A 144 -5.73 0.57 26.31
N ALA A 145 -5.37 0.44 25.03
CA ALA A 145 -3.98 0.47 24.61
C ALA A 145 -3.36 1.85 24.84
N PRO A 146 -2.03 1.95 25.05
CA PRO A 146 -1.35 3.22 25.18
C PRO A 146 -1.64 4.13 23.98
N ALA A 147 -2.10 5.35 24.24
CA ALA A 147 -2.59 6.27 23.20
C ALA A 147 -1.53 6.61 22.15
N GLU A 148 -0.25 6.57 22.52
CA GLU A 148 0.88 6.81 21.64
C GLU A 148 1.06 5.73 20.56
N TRP A 149 0.56 4.51 20.77
CA TRP A 149 0.67 3.43 19.78
C TRP A 149 -0.17 3.75 18.55
N GLU A 150 -1.40 4.23 18.75
CA GLU A 150 -2.26 4.67 17.65
C GLU A 150 -1.83 6.03 17.09
N ALA A 151 -1.44 6.97 17.96
CA ALA A 151 -1.02 8.30 17.52
C ALA A 151 0.25 8.29 16.64
N ALA A 152 0.99 7.18 16.62
CA ALA A 152 2.19 6.99 15.81
C ALA A 152 1.89 7.01 14.29
N VAL A 153 0.71 6.57 13.85
CA VAL A 153 0.34 6.53 12.42
C VAL A 153 -0.67 7.59 12.01
N LYS A 154 -1.09 8.46 12.93
CA LYS A 154 -1.93 9.61 12.56
C LYS A 154 -1.15 10.50 11.59
N PRO A 155 -1.73 10.87 10.43
CA PRO A 155 -1.08 11.78 9.49
C PRO A 155 -0.67 13.08 10.17
N LYS A 156 0.57 13.50 9.94
CA LYS A 156 1.14 14.75 10.44
C LYS A 156 1.89 15.45 9.30
N GLN A 157 1.95 16.78 9.36
CA GLN A 157 2.76 17.53 8.41
C GLN A 157 4.23 17.22 8.64
N ASN A 158 4.92 16.81 7.58
CA ASN A 158 6.37 16.72 7.57
C ASN A 158 7.00 18.12 7.42
N ALA A 159 8.33 18.18 7.41
CA ALA A 159 9.08 19.44 7.29
C ALA A 159 8.80 20.24 6.00
N PHE A 160 8.13 19.62 5.02
CA PHE A 160 7.81 20.19 3.71
C PHE A 160 6.32 20.54 3.56
N GLY A 161 5.54 20.44 4.65
CA GLY A 161 4.13 20.82 4.68
C GLY A 161 3.16 19.75 4.16
N TYR A 162 3.63 18.53 3.87
CA TYR A 162 2.78 17.42 3.44
C TYR A 162 2.34 16.57 4.62
N LEU A 163 1.05 16.29 4.71
CA LEU A 163 0.50 15.25 5.58
C LEU A 163 1.02 13.89 5.12
N THR A 164 1.69 13.19 6.02
CA THR A 164 2.23 11.85 5.81
C THR A 164 2.14 11.07 7.13
N ALA A 165 2.30 9.75 7.06
CA ALA A 165 2.38 8.89 8.25
C ALA A 165 3.40 7.76 8.06
N PRO A 166 3.95 7.21 9.15
CA PRO A 166 4.74 5.98 9.11
C PRO A 166 4.02 4.84 8.36
N GLY A 167 4.75 4.14 7.49
CA GLY A 167 4.21 3.11 6.60
C GLY A 167 4.05 3.58 5.15
N MET A 168 3.93 4.89 4.91
CA MET A 168 3.96 5.46 3.57
C MET A 168 5.38 5.51 3.00
N PHE A 169 5.51 5.65 1.68
CA PHE A 169 6.82 5.85 1.03
C PHE A 169 7.41 7.22 1.39
N SER A 170 8.64 7.24 1.90
CA SER A 170 9.37 8.46 2.29
C SER A 170 8.52 9.48 3.07
N PRO A 171 7.96 9.12 4.24
CA PRO A 171 7.01 10.00 4.93
C PRO A 171 7.71 11.23 5.55
N GLU A 172 8.93 11.06 6.05
CA GLU A 172 9.66 12.11 6.78
C GLU A 172 10.40 13.10 5.86
N LYS A 173 10.58 12.75 4.58
CA LYS A 173 11.40 13.53 3.64
C LYS A 173 10.89 13.44 2.21
N ILE A 174 11.17 14.45 1.41
CA ILE A 174 11.01 14.34 -0.04
C ILE A 174 11.97 13.26 -0.57
N ASP A 175 11.45 12.35 -1.39
CA ASP A 175 12.31 11.37 -2.07
C ASP A 175 13.16 12.06 -3.14
N VAL A 176 14.46 11.79 -3.14
CA VAL A 176 15.42 12.44 -4.03
C VAL A 176 15.12 12.12 -5.50
N GLY A 177 14.69 10.89 -5.80
CA GLY A 177 14.30 10.51 -7.15
C GLY A 177 13.06 11.28 -7.61
N SER A 178 12.03 11.36 -6.75
CA SER A 178 10.85 12.17 -7.02
C SER A 178 11.21 13.65 -7.23
N GLU A 179 12.05 14.25 -6.39
CA GLU A 179 12.49 15.64 -6.53
C GLU A 179 13.19 15.87 -7.87
N MET A 180 14.14 15.01 -8.23
CA MET A 180 14.86 15.02 -9.51
C MET A 180 13.89 14.95 -10.70
N LEU A 181 12.84 14.12 -10.63
CA LEU A 181 11.83 14.02 -11.69
C LEU A 181 11.08 15.34 -11.90
N THR A 182 10.79 16.09 -10.82
CA THR A 182 10.04 17.36 -10.93
C THR A 182 10.78 18.46 -11.68
N ALA A 183 12.10 18.34 -11.89
CA ALA A 183 12.89 19.26 -12.71
C ALA A 183 12.52 19.18 -14.21
N TYR A 184 11.90 18.07 -14.62
CA TYR A 184 11.48 17.80 -16.00
C TYR A 184 10.00 18.10 -16.25
N PHE A 185 9.31 18.70 -15.29
CA PHE A 185 7.93 19.17 -15.47
C PHE A 185 7.94 20.51 -16.19
N ASP A 186 7.64 20.47 -17.49
CA ASP A 186 7.70 21.62 -18.39
C ASP A 186 6.40 21.76 -19.23
N LYS A 187 6.40 22.69 -20.19
CA LYS A 187 5.26 22.97 -21.08
C LYS A 187 4.87 21.82 -22.04
N SER A 188 5.64 20.73 -22.07
CA SER A 188 5.30 19.53 -22.83
C SER A 188 4.25 18.67 -22.12
N ILE A 189 4.12 18.79 -20.80
CA ILE A 189 3.04 18.19 -20.03
C ILE A 189 1.76 19.01 -20.26
N LYS A 190 0.74 18.37 -20.81
CA LYS A 190 -0.51 19.01 -21.23
C LYS A 190 -1.65 18.01 -21.34
N GLY A 191 -2.89 18.48 -21.35
CA GLY A 191 -4.06 17.62 -21.46
C GLY A 191 -4.26 16.75 -20.21
N PRO A 192 -4.95 15.60 -20.33
CA PRO A 192 -5.11 14.65 -19.22
C PRO A 192 -3.77 14.00 -18.84
N VAL A 193 -3.48 13.95 -17.54
CA VAL A 193 -2.27 13.37 -16.97
C VAL A 193 -2.63 12.30 -15.93
N ALA A 194 -1.78 11.29 -15.78
CA ALA A 194 -1.87 10.34 -14.69
C ALA A 194 -0.58 10.28 -13.88
N ASP A 195 -0.70 10.19 -12.55
CA ASP A 195 0.37 9.85 -11.61
C ASP A 195 0.13 8.44 -11.09
N ILE A 196 0.96 7.47 -11.49
CA ILE A 196 0.80 6.06 -11.10
C ILE A 196 1.76 5.71 -9.96
N GLY A 197 1.23 5.18 -8.85
CA GLY A 197 1.97 5.04 -7.60
C GLY A 197 2.19 6.39 -6.92
N SER A 198 1.13 7.20 -6.87
CA SER A 198 1.21 8.61 -6.47
C SER A 198 1.62 8.86 -5.01
N GLY A 199 1.55 7.83 -4.16
CA GLY A 199 1.84 7.93 -2.73
C GLY A 199 0.98 9.01 -2.08
N TRP A 200 1.62 9.87 -1.28
CA TRP A 200 0.99 11.02 -0.63
C TRP A 200 0.92 12.28 -1.53
N GLY A 201 1.16 12.16 -2.83
CA GLY A 201 0.84 13.19 -3.83
C GLY A 201 1.96 14.19 -4.16
N TYR A 202 3.23 13.88 -3.89
CA TYR A 202 4.33 14.81 -4.15
C TYR A 202 4.46 15.21 -5.63
N LEU A 203 4.53 14.22 -6.52
CA LEU A 203 4.69 14.44 -7.97
C LEU A 203 3.45 15.10 -8.55
N ALA A 204 2.26 14.61 -8.17
CA ALA A 204 0.98 15.20 -8.50
C ALA A 204 0.89 16.70 -8.15
N LYS A 205 1.22 17.10 -6.92
CA LYS A 205 1.20 18.51 -6.53
C LYS A 205 2.15 19.35 -7.38
N ASN A 206 3.38 18.86 -7.60
CA ASN A 206 4.37 19.57 -8.41
C ASN A 206 3.96 19.71 -9.88
N VAL A 207 3.34 18.70 -10.49
CA VAL A 207 2.91 18.79 -11.89
C VAL A 207 1.73 19.75 -12.04
N LEU A 208 0.81 19.80 -11.06
CA LEU A 208 -0.29 20.76 -11.02
C LEU A 208 0.21 22.21 -10.92
N GLU A 209 1.23 22.46 -10.09
CA GLU A 209 1.79 23.79 -9.87
C GLU A 209 2.66 24.27 -11.04
N LYS A 210 3.43 23.37 -11.69
CA LYS A 210 4.40 23.73 -12.73
C LYS A 210 3.84 23.71 -14.15
N CYS A 211 2.76 22.95 -14.41
CA CYS A 211 2.25 22.70 -15.76
C CYS A 211 0.81 23.23 -15.94
N ASP A 212 0.70 24.44 -16.46
CA ASP A 212 -0.55 25.17 -16.73
C ASP A 212 -1.41 24.56 -17.86
N ARG A 213 -0.82 23.77 -18.75
CA ARG A 213 -1.52 23.14 -19.88
C ARG A 213 -2.17 21.80 -19.54
N LEU A 214 -1.98 21.28 -18.33
CA LEU A 214 -2.65 20.09 -17.83
C LEU A 214 -4.13 20.41 -17.60
N THR A 215 -5.02 19.57 -18.12
CA THR A 215 -6.48 19.77 -18.02
C THR A 215 -7.13 18.94 -16.91
N SER A 216 -6.56 17.77 -16.60
CA SER A 216 -6.96 16.90 -15.49
C SER A 216 -5.78 16.05 -15.04
N LEU A 217 -5.81 15.61 -13.77
CA LEU A 217 -4.82 14.73 -13.18
C LEU A 217 -5.51 13.59 -12.43
N ASP A 218 -5.29 12.36 -12.87
CA ASP A 218 -5.69 11.16 -12.13
C ASP A 218 -4.51 10.62 -11.31
N LEU A 219 -4.70 10.48 -10.01
CA LEU A 219 -3.74 9.88 -9.09
C LEU A 219 -4.17 8.45 -8.79
N PHE A 220 -3.32 7.48 -9.12
CA PHE A 220 -3.55 6.08 -8.79
C PHE A 220 -2.61 5.65 -7.68
N GLU A 221 -3.16 5.12 -6.59
CA GLU A 221 -2.40 4.59 -5.47
C GLU A 221 -3.03 3.29 -4.98
N ALA A 222 -2.18 2.31 -4.70
CA ALA A 222 -2.60 0.99 -4.25
C ALA A 222 -2.84 0.97 -2.73
N GLU A 223 -2.15 1.80 -1.96
CA GLU A 223 -2.27 1.85 -0.51
C GLU A 223 -3.22 2.96 -0.06
N TYR A 224 -4.38 2.56 0.49
CA TYR A 224 -5.49 3.46 0.82
C TYR A 224 -5.06 4.64 1.69
N ALA A 225 -4.30 4.38 2.75
CA ALA A 225 -3.83 5.43 3.65
C ALA A 225 -2.98 6.50 2.92
N ALA A 226 -2.16 6.11 1.95
CA ALA A 226 -1.36 7.04 1.16
C ALA A 226 -2.24 7.89 0.23
N LEU A 227 -3.26 7.28 -0.38
CA LEU A 227 -4.24 8.02 -1.19
C LEU A 227 -5.03 9.04 -0.35
N GLU A 228 -5.46 8.68 0.86
CA GLU A 228 -6.14 9.60 1.77
C GLU A 228 -5.24 10.78 2.18
N ALA A 229 -3.94 10.54 2.41
CA ALA A 229 -2.98 11.61 2.62
C ALA A 229 -2.83 12.50 1.36
N SER A 230 -2.84 11.91 0.17
CA SER A 230 -2.80 12.64 -1.11
C SER A 230 -4.01 13.57 -1.27
N LYS A 231 -5.22 13.10 -0.96
CA LYS A 231 -6.45 13.90 -0.94
C LYS A 231 -6.36 15.09 0.00
N ALA A 232 -5.74 14.91 1.16
CA ALA A 232 -5.55 15.99 2.12
C ALA A 232 -4.44 16.98 1.71
N ASN A 233 -3.46 16.54 0.92
CA ASN A 233 -2.33 17.36 0.45
C ASN A 233 -2.63 18.18 -0.80
N ILE A 234 -3.64 17.79 -1.58
CA ILE A 234 -3.97 18.37 -2.89
C ILE A 234 -5.44 18.79 -2.91
N THR A 235 -5.66 20.11 -3.01
CA THR A 235 -7.00 20.71 -3.07
C THR A 235 -7.34 21.25 -4.47
N ASP A 236 -6.51 20.97 -5.48
CA ASP A 236 -6.72 21.43 -6.85
C ASP A 236 -7.87 20.65 -7.49
N GLU A 237 -8.85 21.35 -8.07
CA GLU A 237 -10.06 20.76 -8.66
C GLU A 237 -9.77 19.87 -9.88
N ARG A 238 -8.58 19.98 -10.47
CA ARG A 238 -8.15 19.12 -11.58
C ARG A 238 -7.78 17.70 -11.12
N ALA A 239 -7.59 17.48 -9.82
CA ALA A 239 -7.13 16.22 -9.26
C ALA A 239 -8.29 15.26 -8.95
N ALA A 240 -8.16 14.02 -9.40
CA ALA A 240 -9.04 12.91 -9.03
C ALA A 240 -8.21 11.73 -8.48
N PHE A 241 -8.76 11.04 -7.49
CA PHE A 241 -8.02 10.11 -6.63
C PHE A 241 -8.61 8.71 -6.74
N HIS A 242 -7.78 7.74 -7.12
CA HIS A 242 -8.19 6.38 -7.44
C HIS A 242 -7.43 5.37 -6.59
N TRP A 243 -8.16 4.66 -5.72
CA TRP A 243 -7.62 3.51 -4.99
C TRP A 243 -7.59 2.31 -5.93
N ALA A 244 -6.43 2.02 -6.51
CA ALA A 244 -6.31 1.13 -7.66
C ALA A 244 -4.99 0.36 -7.68
N ASP A 245 -5.03 -0.88 -8.18
CA ASP A 245 -3.84 -1.57 -8.67
C ASP A 245 -3.56 -1.11 -10.10
N VAL A 246 -2.48 -0.36 -10.29
CA VAL A 246 -2.12 0.18 -11.60
C VAL A 246 -1.79 -0.90 -12.63
N THR A 247 -1.39 -2.11 -12.20
CA THR A 247 -1.00 -3.19 -13.09
C THR A 247 -2.20 -3.80 -13.83
N THR A 248 -3.38 -3.69 -13.25
CA THR A 248 -4.66 -4.20 -13.78
C THR A 248 -5.48 -3.14 -14.50
N LEU A 249 -5.05 -1.87 -14.51
CA LEU A 249 -5.77 -0.79 -15.20
C LEU A 249 -6.02 -1.13 -16.67
N GLU A 250 -7.27 -0.95 -17.09
CA GLU A 250 -7.63 -1.02 -18.50
C GLU A 250 -7.35 0.33 -19.18
N LYS A 251 -7.40 0.32 -20.51
CA LYS A 251 -7.27 1.57 -21.27
C LYS A 251 -8.53 2.41 -21.03
N PRO A 252 -8.42 3.63 -20.49
CA PRO A 252 -9.59 4.47 -20.27
C PRO A 252 -10.17 4.99 -21.59
N ALA A 253 -11.44 5.41 -21.55
CA ALA A 253 -12.13 6.01 -22.69
C ALA A 253 -11.40 7.27 -23.19
N GLU A 254 -10.86 8.07 -22.27
CA GLU A 254 -9.93 9.15 -22.56
C GLU A 254 -8.51 8.78 -22.06
N PRO A 255 -7.60 8.35 -22.96
CA PRO A 255 -6.22 8.04 -22.59
C PRO A 255 -5.44 9.29 -22.16
N TYR A 256 -4.39 9.11 -21.37
CA TYR A 256 -3.57 10.22 -20.86
C TYR A 256 -2.54 10.70 -21.88
N HIS A 257 -2.34 12.00 -21.98
CA HIS A 257 -1.24 12.55 -22.77
C HIS A 257 0.10 12.36 -22.05
N THR A 258 0.12 12.48 -20.72
CA THR A 258 1.33 12.27 -19.93
C THR A 258 1.06 11.33 -18.77
N VAL A 259 1.97 10.38 -18.54
CA VAL A 259 1.99 9.56 -17.32
C VAL A 259 3.30 9.88 -16.59
N ILE A 260 3.22 10.15 -15.29
CA ILE A 260 4.38 10.36 -14.42
C ILE A 260 4.44 9.24 -13.38
N CYS A 261 5.65 8.86 -12.95
CA CYS A 261 5.82 7.69 -12.09
C CYS A 261 7.16 7.71 -11.32
N ASN A 262 7.11 7.40 -10.03
CA ASN A 262 8.23 6.87 -9.26
C ASN A 262 7.82 5.49 -8.72
N PRO A 263 8.10 4.38 -9.45
CA PRO A 263 7.54 3.09 -9.11
C PRO A 263 8.20 2.51 -7.87
N PRO A 264 7.50 1.65 -7.11
CA PRO A 264 8.11 0.91 -6.01
C PRO A 264 9.23 0.02 -6.57
N PHE A 265 10.36 -0.02 -5.87
CA PHE A 265 11.54 -0.79 -6.28
C PHE A 265 11.83 -2.02 -5.39
N HIS A 266 11.02 -2.24 -4.35
CA HIS A 266 11.15 -3.37 -3.42
C HIS A 266 9.80 -4.06 -3.15
N GLN A 267 9.73 -5.36 -3.41
CA GLN A 267 8.69 -6.28 -2.90
C GLN A 267 9.24 -7.05 -1.68
N GLY A 268 9.89 -6.37 -0.73
CA GLY A 268 10.84 -7.14 0.09
C GLY A 268 11.98 -6.35 0.70
N ARG A 269 13.03 -7.13 1.00
CA ARG A 269 14.40 -6.65 1.13
C ARG A 269 15.17 -6.70 -0.20
N THR A 270 14.63 -7.37 -1.22
CA THR A 270 15.27 -7.54 -2.52
C THR A 270 14.67 -6.58 -3.53
N ALA A 271 15.51 -5.96 -4.36
CA ALA A 271 15.03 -5.22 -5.53
C ALA A 271 14.24 -6.18 -6.43
N ASP A 272 13.02 -5.79 -6.78
CA ASP A 272 12.18 -6.54 -7.71
C ASP A 272 11.93 -5.69 -8.95
N PRO A 273 12.66 -5.93 -10.05
CA PRO A 273 12.42 -5.23 -11.30
C PRO A 273 11.03 -5.49 -11.88
N ALA A 274 10.38 -6.62 -11.56
CA ALA A 274 9.14 -7.02 -12.21
C ALA A 274 8.01 -6.01 -11.96
N ILE A 275 7.89 -5.48 -10.74
CA ILE A 275 6.84 -4.49 -10.43
C ILE A 275 7.02 -3.20 -11.24
N GLY A 276 8.25 -2.70 -11.38
CA GLY A 276 8.52 -1.53 -12.21
C GLY A 276 8.24 -1.78 -13.69
N ILE A 277 8.53 -2.98 -14.20
CA ILE A 277 8.16 -3.39 -15.56
C ILE A 277 6.63 -3.37 -15.72
N SER A 278 5.87 -3.89 -14.76
CA SER A 278 4.41 -3.82 -14.79
C SER A 278 3.87 -2.39 -14.82
N PHE A 279 4.51 -1.45 -14.12
CA PHE A 279 4.17 -0.03 -14.18
C PHE A 279 4.47 0.58 -15.57
N ILE A 280 5.60 0.22 -16.19
CA ILE A 280 5.94 0.64 -17.57
C ILE A 280 4.89 0.11 -18.56
N THR A 281 4.49 -1.17 -18.43
CA THR A 281 3.44 -1.76 -19.26
C THR A 281 2.09 -1.07 -19.05
N ALA A 282 1.73 -0.75 -17.80
CA ALA A 282 0.50 -0.03 -17.48
C ALA A 282 0.49 1.38 -18.08
N ALA A 283 1.58 2.13 -17.91
CA ALA A 283 1.73 3.47 -18.50
C ALA A 283 1.51 3.44 -20.02
N ALA A 284 2.18 2.53 -20.73
CA ALA A 284 2.01 2.40 -22.18
C ALA A 284 0.56 2.09 -22.61
N ARG A 285 -0.18 1.32 -21.80
CA ARG A 285 -1.57 0.91 -22.06
C ARG A 285 -2.56 2.08 -21.95
N ILE A 286 -2.39 2.94 -20.94
CA ILE A 286 -3.33 4.03 -20.62
C ILE A 286 -3.05 5.33 -21.37
N MET A 287 -1.98 5.39 -22.16
CA MET A 287 -1.54 6.61 -22.84
C MET A 287 -2.13 6.82 -24.25
N LYS A 288 -2.24 8.09 -24.65
CA LYS A 288 -2.49 8.50 -26.04
C LYS A 288 -1.31 8.07 -26.92
N PRO A 289 -1.52 7.74 -28.21
CA PRO A 289 -0.43 7.40 -29.14
C PRO A 289 0.62 8.50 -29.34
N SER A 290 0.29 9.76 -29.06
CA SER A 290 1.20 10.91 -29.11
C SER A 290 1.80 11.30 -27.76
N GLY A 291 1.44 10.58 -26.69
CA GLY A 291 1.80 10.91 -25.32
C GLY A 291 3.25 10.60 -24.95
N GLN A 292 3.60 10.98 -23.72
CA GLN A 292 4.90 10.71 -23.10
C GLN A 292 4.77 10.13 -21.69
N PHE A 293 5.73 9.30 -21.32
CA PHE A 293 5.89 8.72 -20.00
C PHE A 293 7.17 9.30 -19.38
N LEU A 294 7.07 9.82 -18.16
CA LEU A 294 8.19 10.33 -17.38
C LEU A 294 8.34 9.48 -16.13
N MET A 295 9.53 8.93 -15.93
CA MET A 295 9.78 8.00 -14.83
C MET A 295 11.14 8.26 -14.21
N VAL A 296 11.20 8.24 -12.88
CA VAL A 296 12.46 8.06 -12.16
C VAL A 296 12.64 6.60 -11.76
N ALA A 297 13.87 6.12 -11.80
CA ALA A 297 14.23 4.77 -11.36
C ALA A 297 15.61 4.76 -10.74
N ASN A 298 15.87 3.80 -9.83
CA ASN A 298 17.23 3.52 -9.40
C ASN A 298 18.06 3.10 -10.62
N ARG A 299 19.26 3.68 -10.77
CA ARG A 299 20.13 3.53 -11.95
C ARG A 299 20.36 2.07 -12.36
N GLN A 300 20.52 1.19 -11.38
CA GLN A 300 20.83 -0.23 -11.55
C GLN A 300 19.66 -1.08 -12.07
N LEU A 301 18.43 -0.56 -12.08
CA LEU A 301 17.26 -1.32 -12.51
C LEU A 301 17.20 -1.40 -14.04
N PRO A 302 17.09 -2.62 -14.63
CA PRO A 302 17.24 -2.84 -16.08
C PRO A 302 15.93 -2.62 -16.84
N TYR A 303 15.42 -1.39 -16.84
CA TYR A 303 14.13 -1.04 -17.45
C TYR A 303 14.18 -0.76 -18.96
N GLU A 304 15.36 -0.68 -19.54
CA GLU A 304 15.59 -0.36 -20.95
C GLU A 304 14.85 -1.32 -21.89
N ALA A 305 14.94 -2.63 -21.63
CA ALA A 305 14.25 -3.64 -22.45
C ALA A 305 12.71 -3.51 -22.39
N ALA A 306 12.17 -3.12 -21.23
CA ALA A 306 10.73 -2.85 -21.10
C ALA A 306 10.33 -1.57 -21.85
N MET A 307 11.20 -0.56 -21.88
CA MET A 307 10.97 0.65 -22.67
C MET A 307 10.97 0.36 -24.17
N ASP A 308 11.94 -0.43 -24.67
CA ASP A 308 11.99 -0.88 -26.08
C ASP A 308 10.75 -1.67 -26.50
N MET A 309 10.25 -2.51 -25.59
CA MET A 309 9.05 -3.33 -25.85
C MET A 309 7.77 -2.50 -25.96
N HIS A 310 7.68 -1.38 -25.23
CA HIS A 310 6.41 -0.67 -25.03
C HIS A 310 6.35 0.70 -25.71
N PHE A 311 7.47 1.30 -26.11
CA PHE A 311 7.50 2.65 -26.67
C PHE A 311 8.31 2.73 -27.95
N LYS A 312 7.89 3.60 -28.87
CA LYS A 312 8.60 3.80 -30.14
C LYS A 312 9.97 4.45 -29.97
N SER A 313 10.14 5.22 -28.90
CA SER A 313 11.40 5.90 -28.57
C SER A 313 11.45 6.21 -27.09
N TRP A 314 12.62 6.09 -26.48
CA TRP A 314 12.89 6.54 -25.13
C TRP A 314 14.31 7.11 -25.02
N GLU A 315 14.55 7.91 -23.99
CA GLU A 315 15.83 8.54 -23.69
C GLU A 315 16.01 8.67 -22.18
N ILE A 316 17.27 8.72 -21.73
CA ILE A 316 17.63 9.13 -20.39
C ILE A 316 17.83 10.65 -20.42
N LEU A 317 16.99 11.38 -19.71
CA LEU A 317 17.09 12.84 -19.61
C LEU A 317 18.23 13.27 -18.69
N GLU A 318 18.40 12.53 -17.59
CA GLU A 318 19.48 12.73 -16.63
C GLU A 318 19.75 11.44 -15.88
N GLN A 319 21.00 11.28 -15.45
CA GLN A 319 21.43 10.15 -14.64
C GLN A 319 22.56 10.59 -13.72
N ASP A 320 22.42 10.26 -12.44
CA ASP A 320 23.46 10.49 -11.44
C ASP A 320 24.04 9.16 -10.93
N ARG A 321 24.54 9.12 -9.69
CA ARG A 321 25.07 7.89 -9.08
C ARG A 321 23.98 6.92 -8.61
N ALA A 322 22.78 7.42 -8.30
CA ALA A 322 21.70 6.66 -7.66
C ALA A 322 20.49 6.44 -8.57
N PHE A 323 20.10 7.45 -9.34
CA PHE A 323 18.86 7.50 -10.12
C PHE A 323 19.11 7.81 -11.61
N LYS A 324 18.10 7.51 -12.42
CA LYS A 324 17.97 7.93 -13.81
C LYS A 324 16.54 8.41 -14.07
N ILE A 325 16.42 9.51 -14.81
CA ILE A 325 15.15 10.03 -15.32
C ILE A 325 15.00 9.58 -16.76
N ILE A 326 13.94 8.83 -17.03
CA ILE A 326 13.63 8.27 -18.34
C ILE A 326 12.40 8.98 -18.91
N ARG A 327 12.50 9.37 -20.18
CA ARG A 327 11.35 9.80 -20.98
C ARG A 327 11.10 8.80 -22.09
N ALA A 328 9.91 8.22 -22.12
CA ALA A 328 9.47 7.37 -23.22
C ALA A 328 8.29 8.03 -23.96
N ARG A 329 8.16 7.80 -25.26
CA ARG A 329 7.18 8.49 -26.11
C ARG A 329 6.53 7.53 -27.09
N ARG A 330 5.29 7.84 -27.45
CA ARG A 330 4.51 7.13 -28.46
C ARG A 330 4.41 5.62 -28.14
N PRO A 331 3.52 5.24 -27.21
CA PRO A 331 3.37 3.84 -26.84
C PRO A 331 3.04 2.98 -28.07
N LEU A 332 3.66 1.82 -28.16
CA LEU A 332 3.41 0.84 -29.21
C LEU A 332 2.03 0.22 -28.99
N LYS A 333 1.29 0.00 -30.08
CA LYS A 333 0.07 -0.81 -30.00
C LYS A 333 0.50 -2.23 -29.61
N ARG A 334 -0.08 -2.78 -28.55
CA ARG A 334 0.06 -4.21 -28.22
C ARG A 334 -0.28 -5.01 -29.49
N GLN A 335 0.66 -5.81 -29.98
CA GLN A 335 0.30 -6.92 -30.85
C GLN A 335 -0.52 -7.87 -29.97
N ALA A 336 -1.73 -8.18 -30.42
CA ALA A 336 -2.66 -9.06 -29.70
C ALA A 336 -2.08 -10.46 -29.56
#